data_AF-A0A1G3QHF7-F1
#
_entry.id   AF-A0A1G3QHF7-F1
#
_cell.length_a   1.000
_cell.length_b   1.000
_cell.length_c   1.000
_cell.angle_alpha   90.00
_cell.angle_beta   90.00
_cell.angle_gamma   90.00
#
_symmetry.space_group_name_H-M   'P 1'
#
loop_
_entity.id
_entity.type
_entity.pdbx_description
1 polymer ?
#
loop_
_entity_poly.entity_id
_entity_poly.type
_entity_poly.pdbx_seq_one_letter_code
_entity_poly.pdbx_strand_id
1 'polypeptide(L)'
;MSAVDYMKVIKVLSKTLKMEKYDVHFPEESTNKLIVTMTGEEKEQKTFKLTVQGHAIELAFNKHYFSDRDFNRWCASFEYELEQAFVKNINVHVNIDVLNYTVKIMF
;
A
#
# COMPACT_ATOMS: atom_id res chain seq x y z
N MET A 1 -6.24 14.29 16.48
CA MET A 1 -7.03 14.24 15.23
C MET A 1 -6.60 13.01 14.48
N SER A 2 -7.53 12.15 14.09
CA SER A 2 -7.30 10.77 13.63
C SER A 2 -6.37 10.73 12.41
N ALA A 3 -5.05 10.64 12.63
CA ALA A 3 -4.12 10.19 11.62
C ALA A 3 -4.62 8.83 11.13
N VAL A 4 -4.84 8.69 9.82
CA VAL A 4 -5.27 7.42 9.23
C VAL A 4 -4.36 6.30 9.74
N ASP A 5 -4.96 5.19 10.18
CA ASP A 5 -4.23 4.04 10.70
C ASP A 5 -3.47 3.34 9.56
N TYR A 6 -2.30 3.88 9.23
CA TYR A 6 -1.41 3.36 8.20
C TYR A 6 -0.91 1.95 8.54
N MET A 7 -0.82 1.59 9.83
CA MET A 7 -0.47 0.22 10.23
C MET A 7 -1.54 -0.77 9.79
N LYS A 8 -2.82 -0.40 9.88
CA LYS A 8 -3.92 -1.22 9.38
C LYS A 8 -3.86 -1.38 7.86
N VAL A 9 -3.50 -0.34 7.12
CA VAL A 9 -3.24 -0.44 5.67
C VAL A 9 -2.07 -1.39 5.38
N ILE A 10 -0.95 -1.27 6.11
CA ILE A 10 0.22 -2.17 5.97
C ILE A 10 -0.17 -3.63 6.25
N LYS A 11 -1.02 -3.89 7.25
CA LYS A 11 -1.52 -5.25 7.52
C LYS A 11 -2.35 -5.81 6.37
N VAL A 12 -3.25 -5.00 5.80
CA VAL A 12 -4.04 -5.41 4.63
C VAL A 12 -3.14 -5.62 3.41
N LEU A 13 -2.11 -4.79 3.22
CA LEU A 13 -1.11 -4.98 2.18
C LEU A 13 -0.35 -6.29 2.34
N SER A 14 0.17 -6.58 3.53
CA SER A 14 0.86 -7.84 3.84
C SER A 14 -0.02 -9.05 3.55
N LYS A 15 -1.30 -9.00 3.96
CA LYS A 15 -2.29 -10.06 3.68
C LYS A 15 -2.53 -10.26 2.17
N THR A 16 -2.78 -9.18 1.44
CA THR A 16 -3.18 -9.24 0.02
C THR A 16 -2.01 -9.56 -0.92
N LEU A 17 -0.79 -9.16 -0.53
CA LEU A 17 0.45 -9.47 -1.24
C LEU A 17 1.07 -10.80 -0.82
N LYS A 18 0.49 -11.49 0.18
CA LYS A 18 1.02 -12.73 0.77
C LYS A 18 2.47 -12.57 1.25
N MET A 19 2.75 -11.44 1.90
CA MET A 19 4.08 -11.12 2.43
C MET A 19 4.07 -11.31 3.95
N GLU A 20 4.94 -12.18 4.46
CA GLU A 20 4.94 -12.57 5.87
C GLU A 20 5.60 -11.53 6.78
N LYS A 21 6.64 -10.87 6.28
CA LYS A 21 7.44 -9.92 7.06
C LYS A 21 7.39 -8.56 6.41
N TYR A 22 7.26 -7.53 7.23
CA TYR A 22 7.37 -6.15 6.79
C TYR A 22 8.28 -5.37 7.73
N ASP A 23 9.16 -4.58 7.15
CA ASP A 23 9.99 -3.60 7.83
C ASP A 23 9.54 -2.21 7.41
N VAL A 24 9.44 -1.29 8.37
CA VAL A 24 8.96 0.07 8.15
C VAL A 24 10.05 1.03 8.54
N HIS A 25 10.57 1.74 7.54
CA HIS A 25 11.60 2.75 7.71
C HIS A 25 11.01 4.15 7.50
N PHE A 26 11.35 5.06 8.40
CA PHE A 26 11.02 6.47 8.27
C PHE A 26 12.27 7.19 7.73
N PRO A 27 12.26 7.65 6.47
CA PRO A 27 13.34 8.51 6.00
C PRO A 27 13.44 9.74 6.90
N GLU A 28 14.64 9.99 7.43
CA GLU A 28 14.94 11.18 8.22
C GLU A 28 14.48 12.42 7.43
N GLU A 29 13.79 13.36 8.10
CA GLU A 29 13.12 14.57 7.57
C GLU A 29 11.61 14.51 7.26
N SER A 30 10.90 13.38 7.33
CA SER A 30 9.43 13.36 7.08
C SER A 30 8.64 12.36 7.93
N THR A 31 7.83 12.87 8.86
CA THR A 31 6.90 12.06 9.68
C THR A 31 5.75 11.44 8.88
N ASN A 32 5.51 11.93 7.66
CA ASN A 32 4.39 11.53 6.82
C ASN A 32 4.77 10.57 5.69
N LYS A 33 6.05 10.25 5.52
CA LYS A 33 6.54 9.33 4.49
C LYS A 33 7.14 8.11 5.18
N LEU A 34 6.75 6.93 4.71
CA LEU A 34 7.23 5.65 5.18
C LEU A 34 7.72 4.86 3.98
N ILE A 35 8.87 4.20 4.14
CA ILE A 35 9.36 3.20 3.20
C ILE A 35 9.06 1.86 3.83
N VAL A 36 8.21 1.07 3.18
CA VAL A 36 7.82 -0.24 3.67
C VAL A 36 8.47 -1.28 2.77
N THR A 37 9.26 -2.16 3.37
CA THR A 37 9.87 -3.30 2.68
C THR A 37 9.20 -4.57 3.17
N MET A 38 8.53 -5.27 2.26
CA MET A 38 7.87 -6.54 2.52
C MET A 38 8.68 -7.70 1.96
N THR A 39 8.79 -8.78 2.73
CA THR A 39 9.46 -10.02 2.32
C THR A 39 8.47 -11.19 2.35
N GLY A 40 8.38 -11.91 1.23
CA GLY A 40 7.55 -13.10 1.08
C GLY A 40 8.30 -14.40 1.40
N GLU A 41 7.58 -15.52 1.38
CA GLU A 41 8.11 -16.86 1.68
C GLU A 41 9.28 -17.25 0.76
N GLU A 42 9.23 -16.88 -0.52
CA GLU A 42 10.29 -17.16 -1.51
C GLU A 42 11.47 -16.18 -1.46
N LYS A 43 11.61 -15.40 -0.39
CA LYS A 43 12.58 -14.29 -0.26
C LYS A 43 12.41 -13.18 -1.31
N GLU A 44 11.27 -13.13 -1.99
CA GLU A 44 10.90 -11.98 -2.80
C GLU A 44 10.75 -10.76 -1.90
N GLN A 45 11.40 -9.65 -2.26
CA GLN A 45 11.30 -8.38 -1.55
C GLN A 45 10.62 -7.32 -2.40
N LYS A 46 9.57 -6.70 -1.85
CA LYS A 46 8.90 -5.56 -2.45
C LYS A 46 9.04 -4.34 -1.55
N THR A 47 9.68 -3.30 -2.06
CA THR A 47 9.82 -2.03 -1.36
C THR A 47 8.90 -1.00 -2.00
N PHE A 48 8.06 -0.37 -1.20
CA PHE A 48 7.14 0.65 -1.66
C PHE A 48 7.14 1.85 -0.72
N LYS A 49 6.74 3.00 -1.26
CA LYS A 49 6.62 4.24 -0.50
C LYS A 49 5.16 4.42 -0.09
N LEU A 50 4.93 4.66 1.19
CA LEU A 50 3.64 5.02 1.75
C LEU A 50 3.71 6.46 2.23
N THR A 51 2.82 7.31 1.75
CA THR A 51 2.71 8.71 2.20
C THR A 51 1.35 8.92 2.84
N VAL A 52 1.34 9.40 4.08
CA VAL A 52 0.13 9.76 4.82
C VAL A 52 -0.15 11.24 4.61
N GLN A 53 -1.30 11.58 4.04
CA GLN A 53 -1.71 12.97 3.75
C GLN A 53 -3.11 13.22 4.29
N GLY A 54 -3.22 13.70 5.53
CA GLY A 54 -4.51 14.00 6.15
C GLY A 54 -5.42 12.76 6.23
N HIS A 55 -6.47 12.72 5.40
CA HIS A 55 -7.43 11.61 5.29
C HIS A 55 -7.15 10.65 4.14
N ALA A 56 -5.98 10.77 3.49
CA ALA A 56 -5.57 9.90 2.40
C ALA A 56 -4.24 9.20 2.71
N ILE A 57 -4.09 8.00 2.14
CA ILE A 57 -2.82 7.28 2.08
C ILE A 57 -2.48 7.06 0.61
N GLU A 58 -1.26 7.40 0.23
CA GLU A 58 -0.73 7.16 -1.11
C GLU A 58 0.35 6.08 -1.05
N LEU A 59 0.23 5.06 -1.89
CA LEU A 59 1.17 3.95 -2.02
C LEU A 59 1.79 4.00 -3.41
N ALA A 60 3.11 3.97 -3.50
CA ALA A 60 3.82 3.91 -4.77
C ALA A 60 4.59 2.59 -4.87
N PHE A 61 4.19 1.75 -5.83
CA PHE A 61 4.80 0.47 -6.16
C PHE A 61 5.61 0.57 -7.45
N ASN A 62 6.76 -0.09 -7.51
CA ASN A 62 7.48 -0.22 -8.78
C ASN A 62 6.68 -1.14 -9.72
N LYS A 63 6.52 -0.74 -10.98
CA LYS A 63 5.84 -1.56 -12.01
C LYS A 63 6.45 -2.95 -12.19
N HIS A 64 7.74 -3.13 -11.93
CA HIS A 64 8.40 -4.44 -12.07
C HIS A 64 7.82 -5.51 -11.13
N TYR A 65 7.05 -5.12 -10.10
CA TYR A 65 6.45 -6.05 -9.15
C TYR A 65 5.16 -6.71 -9.64
N PHE A 66 4.53 -6.20 -10.69
CA PHE A 66 3.24 -6.67 -11.20
C PHE A 66 3.14 -6.49 -12.72
N SER A 67 2.44 -7.40 -13.39
CA SER A 67 1.88 -7.06 -14.70
C SER A 67 0.67 -6.13 -14.53
N ASP A 68 0.32 -5.32 -15.54
CA ASP A 68 -0.87 -4.44 -15.48
C ASP A 68 -2.15 -5.22 -15.12
N ARG A 69 -2.28 -6.46 -15.63
CA ARG A 69 -3.43 -7.32 -15.37
C ARG A 69 -3.47 -7.77 -13.92
N ASP A 70 -2.35 -8.23 -13.40
CA ASP A 70 -2.27 -8.73 -12.02
C ASP A 70 -2.42 -7.60 -11.02
N PHE A 71 -1.88 -6.42 -11.34
CA PHE A 71 -2.02 -5.22 -10.53
C PHE A 71 -3.50 -4.82 -10.39
N ASN A 72 -4.25 -4.74 -11.49
CA ASN A 72 -5.68 -4.39 -11.44
C ASN A 72 -6.49 -5.43 -10.64
N ARG A 73 -6.19 -6.72 -10.81
CA ARG A 73 -6.85 -7.79 -10.05
C ARG A 73 -6.54 -7.69 -8.55
N TRP A 74 -5.28 -7.43 -8.23
CA TRP A 74 -4.84 -7.21 -6.86
C TRP A 74 -5.51 -5.98 -6.25
N CYS A 75 -5.60 -4.86 -6.98
CA CYS A 75 -6.23 -3.63 -6.53
C CYS A 75 -7.69 -3.85 -6.09
N ALA A 76 -8.48 -4.60 -6.87
CA ALA A 76 -9.87 -4.91 -6.49
C ALA A 76 -9.95 -5.75 -5.20
N SER A 77 -9.03 -6.71 -5.02
CA SER A 77 -8.96 -7.51 -3.79
C SER A 77 -8.47 -6.68 -2.60
N PHE A 78 -7.57 -5.74 -2.85
CA PHE A 78 -7.02 -4.83 -1.86
C PHE A 78 -8.06 -3.83 -1.36
N GLU A 79 -8.84 -3.24 -2.26
CA GLU A 79 -9.97 -2.36 -1.94
C GLU A 79 -10.99 -3.08 -1.07
N TYR A 80 -11.43 -4.29 -1.47
CA TYR A 80 -12.36 -5.09 -0.69
C TYR A 80 -11.84 -5.36 0.73
N GLU A 81 -10.58 -5.79 0.88
CA GLU A 81 -9.99 -6.07 2.19
C GLU A 81 -9.80 -4.81 3.04
N LEU A 82 -9.55 -3.65 2.43
CA LEU A 82 -9.54 -2.36 3.12
C LEU A 82 -10.93 -2.04 3.68
N GLU A 83 -11.99 -2.16 2.87
CA GLU A 83 -13.36 -1.88 3.31
C GLU A 83 -13.77 -2.80 4.46
N GLN A 84 -13.44 -4.09 4.39
CA GLN A 84 -13.67 -5.04 5.49
C GLN A 84 -12.89 -4.67 6.74
N ALA A 85 -11.63 -4.26 6.60
CA ALA A 85 -10.81 -3.88 7.74
C ALA A 85 -11.37 -2.62 8.41
N PHE A 86 -11.69 -1.57 7.65
CA PHE A 86 -12.13 -0.27 8.18
C PHE A 86 -13.64 -0.17 8.43
N VAL A 87 -14.44 -1.14 7.98
CA VAL A 87 -15.89 -1.20 8.13
C VAL A 87 -16.58 0.05 7.56
N LYS A 88 -16.08 0.52 6.41
CA LYS A 88 -16.63 1.66 5.67
C LYS A 88 -16.21 1.59 4.20
N ASN A 89 -16.94 2.31 3.37
CA ASN A 89 -16.59 2.48 1.96
C ASN A 89 -15.27 3.25 1.85
N ILE A 90 -14.36 2.76 1.04
CA ILE A 90 -13.05 3.36 0.81
C ILE A 90 -12.92 3.60 -0.68
N ASN A 91 -12.52 4.81 -1.07
CA ASN A 91 -12.31 5.13 -2.47
C ASN A 91 -10.84 4.94 -2.82
N VAL A 92 -10.56 4.01 -3.74
CA VAL A 92 -9.20 3.71 -4.22
C VAL A 92 -9.03 4.25 -5.63
N HIS A 93 -8.15 5.24 -5.77
CA HIS A 93 -7.74 5.77 -7.07
C HIS A 93 -6.38 5.20 -7.46
N VAL A 94 -6.33 4.59 -8.64
CA VAL A 94 -5.08 4.12 -9.24
C VAL A 94 -4.61 5.14 -10.27
N ASN A 95 -3.36 5.57 -10.16
CA ASN A 95 -2.65 6.30 -11.19
C ASN A 95 -1.47 5.45 -11.69
N ILE A 96 -1.34 5.34 -13.00
CA ILE A 96 -0.34 4.50 -13.66
C ILE A 96 0.68 5.42 -14.32
N ASP A 97 1.90 5.43 -13.79
CA ASP A 97 3.04 6.14 -14.37
C ASP A 97 3.93 5.17 -15.17
N VAL A 98 4.95 5.68 -15.85
CA VAL A 98 5.92 4.91 -16.64
C VAL A 98 6.68 3.91 -15.77
N LEU A 99 7.01 4.31 -14.53
CA LEU A 99 7.85 3.51 -13.63
C LEU A 99 7.11 2.93 -12.42
N ASN A 100 5.98 3.52 -12.04
CA ASN A 100 5.30 3.20 -10.79
C ASN A 100 3.78 3.06 -10.98
N TYR A 101 3.18 2.19 -10.17
CA TYR A 101 1.76 2.24 -9.87
C TYR A 101 1.56 3.03 -8.57
N THR A 102 0.74 4.07 -8.63
CA THR A 102 0.38 4.87 -7.46
C THR A 102 -1.06 4.60 -7.07
N VAL A 103 -1.27 4.11 -5.86
CA VAL A 103 -2.59 3.83 -5.29
C VAL A 103 -2.89 4.86 -4.22
N LYS A 104 -3.90 5.69 -4.43
CA LYS A 104 -4.38 6.68 -3.48
C LYS A 104 -5.66 6.19 -2.84
N ILE A 105 -5.62 5.99 -1.54
CA ILE A 105 -6.70 5.49 -0.70
C ILE A 105 -7.30 6.69 0.05
N MET A 106 -8.60 6.93 -0.09
CA MET A 106 -9.32 8.00 0.60
C MET A 106 -10.33 7.40 1.57
N PHE A 107 -10.25 7.85 2.83
CA PHE A 107 -10.99 7.32 3.98
C PHE A 107 -12.12 8.25 4.42
#